data_AF-A0A536LHJ2-F1
#
_entry.id   AF-A0A536LHJ2-F1
#
_cell.length_a   1.000
_cell.length_b   1.000
_cell.length_c   1.000
_cell.angle_alpha   90.00
_cell.angle_beta   90.00
_cell.angle_gamma   90.00
#
_symmetry.space_group_name_H-M   'P 1'
#
loop_
_entity.id
_entity.type
_entity.pdbx_description
1 polymer ?
#
loop_
_entity_poly.entity_id
_entity_poly.type
_entity_poly.pdbx_seq_one_letter_code
_entity_poly.pdbx_strand_id
1 'polypeptide(L)' 'LWAVTVGHGIAGSAPYFGDETQLIVFGGYEIGPNALIRFYTLHVIALPLLAAIFMAVHFWRIRRDGGMARPL' A
#
# COMPACT_ATOMS: atom_id res chain seq x y z
N LEU A 1 -6.77 1.96 16.79
CA LEU A 1 -8.01 1.32 16.31
C LEU A 1 -8.89 2.28 15.51
N TRP A 2 -9.26 3.44 16.06
CA TRP A 2 -10.19 4.39 15.42
C TRP A 2 -9.86 4.85 13.99
N ALA A 3 -8.59 5.08 13.64
CA ALA A 3 -8.24 5.45 12.26
C ALA A 3 -8.47 4.28 11.27
N VAL A 4 -8.18 3.05 11.72
CA VAL A 4 -8.34 1.84 10.89
C VAL A 4 -9.82 1.51 10.69
N THR A 5 -10.67 1.76 11.69
CA THR A 5 -12.14 1.57 11.58
C THR A 5 -12.77 2.50 10.56
N VAL A 6 -12.32 3.75 10.50
CA VAL A 6 -12.75 4.68 9.44
C VAL A 6 -12.28 4.20 8.07
N GLY A 7 -11.02 3.77 7.96
CA GLY A 7 -10.47 3.23 6.71
C GLY A 7 -11.18 1.98 6.20
N HIS A 8 -11.55 1.06 7.09
CA HIS A 8 -12.33 -0.14 6.76
C HIS A 8 -13.74 0.20 6.26
N GLY A 9 -14.40 1.18 6.88
CA GLY A 9 -15.71 1.68 6.43
C GLY A 9 -15.64 2.36 5.05
N ILE A 10 -14.55 3.09 4.77
CA ILE A 10 -14.31 3.69 3.44
C ILE A 10 -14.04 2.60 2.40
N ALA A 11 -13.27 1.56 2.73
CA ALA A 11 -13.01 0.45 1.81
C ALA A 11 -14.30 -0.27 1.42
N GLY A 12 -15.20 -0.50 2.39
CA GLY A 12 -16.50 -1.13 2.16
C GLY A 12 -17.50 -0.30 1.35
N SER A 13 -17.29 1.02 1.20
CA SER A 13 -18.22 1.86 0.44
C SER A 13 -17.98 1.83 -1.08
N ALA A 14 -16.97 1.08 -1.54
CA ALA A 14 -16.68 0.95 -2.97
C ALA A 14 -17.82 0.17 -3.69
N PRO A 15 -18.37 0.70 -4.80
CA PRO A 15 -19.61 0.19 -5.41
C PRO A 15 -19.49 -1.20 -6.06
N TYR A 16 -18.29 -1.62 -6.45
CA TYR A 16 -18.07 -2.88 -7.17
C TYR A 16 -17.26 -3.92 -6.39
N PHE A 17 -16.42 -3.49 -5.43
CA PHE A 17 -15.48 -4.38 -4.74
C PHE A 17 -15.38 -4.09 -3.23
N GLY A 18 -16.41 -3.47 -2.64
CA GLY A 18 -16.40 -3.08 -1.23
C GLY A 18 -16.15 -4.27 -0.29
N ASP A 19 -16.95 -5.32 -0.43
CA ASP A 19 -16.87 -6.51 0.43
C ASP A 19 -15.57 -7.28 0.22
N GLU A 20 -15.13 -7.44 -1.04
CA GLU A 20 -13.87 -8.09 -1.37
C GLU A 20 -12.67 -7.34 -0.80
N THR A 21 -12.68 -6.01 -0.82
CA THR A 21 -11.58 -5.23 -0.24
C THR A 21 -11.53 -5.37 1.28
N GLN A 22 -12.67 -5.43 1.96
CA GLN A 22 -12.72 -5.67 3.40
C GLN A 22 -12.17 -7.06 3.76
N LEU A 23 -12.54 -8.10 3.00
CA LEU A 23 -12.05 -9.46 3.20
C LEU A 23 -10.56 -9.63 2.88
N ILE A 24 -10.09 -9.08 1.76
CA ILE A 24 -8.72 -9.28 1.28
C ILE A 24 -7.73 -8.41 2.06
N VAL A 25 -8.06 -7.15 2.33
CA VAL A 25 -7.13 -6.22 2.99
C VAL A 25 -7.17 -6.40 4.50
N PHE A 26 -8.36 -6.43 5.10
CA PHE A 26 -8.52 -6.42 6.56
C PHE A 26 -8.71 -7.83 7.14
N GLY A 27 -9.05 -8.82 6.32
CA GLY A 27 -9.20 -10.22 6.76
C GLY A 27 -10.54 -10.53 7.44
N GLY A 28 -11.54 -9.66 7.25
CA GLY A 28 -12.89 -9.83 7.80
C GLY A 28 -13.73 -8.56 7.68
N TYR A 29 -15.02 -8.69 8.01
CA TYR A 29 -15.98 -7.57 8.06
C TYR A 29 -15.86 -6.73 9.33
N GLU A 30 -15.07 -7.19 10.31
CA GLU A 30 -14.75 -6.46 11.52
C GLU A 30 -13.23 -6.41 11.73
N ILE A 31 -12.74 -5.36 12.37
CA ILE A 31 -11.32 -5.21 12.65
C ILE A 31 -10.93 -6.04 13.87
N GLY A 32 -10.05 -7.00 13.64
CA GLY A 32 -9.51 -7.86 14.69
C GLY A 32 -8.01 -8.15 14.51
N PRO A 33 -7.51 -9.20 15.18
CA PRO A 33 -6.09 -9.60 15.13
C PRO A 33 -5.57 -9.86 13.71
N ASN A 34 -6.44 -10.35 12.81
CA ASN A 34 -6.09 -10.58 11.40
C ASN A 34 -5.71 -9.29 10.67
N ALA A 35 -6.39 -8.18 10.94
CA ALA A 35 -6.04 -6.90 10.35
C ALA A 35 -4.65 -6.47 10.85
N LEU A 36 -4.38 -6.62 12.15
CA LEU A 36 -3.09 -6.23 12.75
C LEU A 36 -1.90 -6.92 12.09
N ILE A 37 -1.95 -8.26 11.94
CA ILE A 37 -0.84 -9.00 11.35
C ILE A 37 -0.67 -8.66 9.85
N ARG A 38 -1.76 -8.50 9.11
CA ARG A 38 -1.71 -8.12 7.68
C ARG A 38 -1.10 -6.74 7.48
N PHE A 39 -1.52 -5.75 8.25
CA PHE A 39 -0.93 -4.41 8.18
C PHE A 39 0.54 -4.39 8.63
N TYR A 40 0.90 -5.17 9.65
CA TYR A 40 2.30 -5.32 10.05
C TYR A 40 3.16 -5.91 8.92
N THR A 41 2.74 -7.04 8.34
CA THR A 41 3.44 -7.66 7.21
C THR A 41 3.50 -6.72 6.00
N LEU A 42 2.41 -6.02 5.69
CA LEU A 42 2.36 -5.04 4.61
C LEU A 42 3.35 -3.89 4.86
N HIS A 43 3.42 -3.38 6.08
CA HIS A 43 4.23 -2.20 6.40
C HIS A 43 5.73 -2.50 6.57
N VAL A 44 6.08 -3.65 7.13
CA VAL A 44 7.48 -4.00 7.43
C VAL A 44 8.15 -4.78 6.30
N ILE A 45 7.37 -5.53 5.50
CA ILE A 45 7.92 -6.36 4.42
C ILE A 45 7.50 -5.83 3.06
N ALA A 46 6.20 -5.76 2.77
CA ALA A 46 5.73 -5.48 1.41
C ALA A 46 6.07 -4.05 0.94
N LEU A 47 5.74 -3.02 1.74
CA LEU A 47 6.00 -1.62 1.39
C LEU A 47 7.50 -1.31 1.25
N PRO A 48 8.40 -1.75 2.15
CA PRO A 48 9.83 -1.52 1.98
C PRO A 48 10.40 -2.20 0.74
N LEU A 49 9.97 -3.42 0.43
CA LEU A 49 10.41 -4.12 -0.79
C LEU A 49 9.89 -3.43 -2.06
N LEU A 50 8.62 -3.03 -2.09
CA LEU A 50 8.06 -2.27 -3.21
C LEU A 50 8.77 -0.92 -3.37
N ALA A 51 9.02 -0.20 -2.28
CA ALA A 51 9.76 1.05 -2.30
C ALA A 51 11.18 0.84 -2.82
N ALA A 52 11.88 -0.22 -2.39
CA ALA A 52 13.21 -0.55 -2.90
C ALA A 52 13.21 -0.82 -4.41
N ILE A 53 12.22 -1.57 -4.92
CA ILE A 53 12.07 -1.81 -6.36
C ILE A 53 11.81 -0.50 -7.11
N PHE A 54 10.86 0.31 -6.65
CA PHE A 54 10.55 1.59 -7.30
C PHE A 54 11.74 2.56 -7.25
N MET A 55 12.47 2.63 -6.14
CA MET A 55 13.71 3.42 -6.04
C MET A 55 14.78 2.90 -6.99
N ALA A 56 14.98 1.59 -7.09
CA ALA A 56 15.93 1.01 -8.03
C ALA A 56 15.59 1.36 -9.48
N VAL A 57 14.31 1.23 -9.88
CA VAL A 57 13.84 1.62 -11.22
C VAL A 57 14.01 3.13 -11.43
N HIS A 58 13.67 3.95 -10.42
CA HIS A 58 13.80 5.40 -10.47
C HIS A 58 15.25 5.83 -10.69
N PHE A 59 16.20 5.30 -9.91
CA PHE A 59 17.62 5.62 -10.06
C PHE A 59 18.22 5.04 -11.35
N TRP A 60 17.76 3.87 -11.78
CA TRP A 60 18.16 3.31 -13.08
C TRP A 60 17.73 4.20 -14.24
N ARG A 61 16.49 4.72 -14.22
CA ARG A 61 16.01 5.70 -15.21
C ARG A 61 16.85 6.96 -15.22
N ILE A 62 17.12 7.55 -14.05
CA ILE A 62 17.97 8.75 -13.94
C ILE A 62 19.37 8.50 -14.55
N ARG A 63 19.99 7.36 -14.25
CA ARG A 63 21.30 7.01 -14.82
C ARG A 63 21.23 6.81 -16.34
N ARG A 64 20.16 6.17 -16.83
CA ARG A 64 20.01 5.84 -18.25
C ARG A 64 19.67 7.05 -19.11
N ASP A 65 18.89 7.99 -18.57
CA ASP A 65 18.40 9.17 -19.30
C ASP A 65 19.41 10.35 -19.26
N GLY A 66 20.64 10.11 -18.80
CA GLY A 66 21.74 11.08 -18.87
C GLY A 66 21.87 12.02 -17.67
N GLY A 67 21.19 11.74 -16.56
CA GLY A 67 21.25 12.52 -15.33
C GLY A 67 20.15 13.59 -15.20
N MET A 68 20.35 14.55 -14.32
CA MET A 68 19.35 15.59 -14.02
C MET A 68 19.11 16.51 -15.22
N ALA A 69 17.86 16.93 -15.40
CA ALA A 69 17.47 17.89 -16.43
C ALA A 69 18.46 19.07 -16.44
N ARG A 70 19.08 19.32 -17.60
CA ARG A 70 19.99 20.45 -17.77
C ARG A 70 19.21 21.74 -17.54
N PRO A 71 19.77 22.72 -16.81
CA PRO A 71 19.12 24.01 -16.64
C PRO A 71 18.87 24.66 -18.01
N LEU A 72 17.72 25.29 -18.15
CA LEU A 72 17.34 26.12 -19.30
C LEU A 72 18.22 27.38 -19.37
#